data_AF-A0A4D4LUD3-F1
#
_entry.id   AF-A0A4D4LUD3-F1
#
_cell.length_a   1.000
_cell.length_b   1.000
_cell.length_c   1.000
_cell.angle_alpha   90.00
_cell.angle_beta   90.00
_cell.angle_gamma   90.00
#
_symmetry.space_group_name_H-M   'P 1'
#
loop_
_entity.id
_entity.type
_entity.pdbx_description
1 polymer ?
#
loop_
_entity_poly.entity_id
_entity_poly.type
_entity_poly.pdbx_seq_one_letter_code
_entity_poly.pdbx_strand_id
1 'polypeptide(L)'
;MSSSVAKAEGAGAPPPVSSAAPRKSVTGTRLWVAVLFLLPALVLLGALVVYPIGYSVWRSLYDADGSGFVGLQNYGEIFTDSRTLTAVRNTAIWVAVAPAIVTVLGLIFAVLTERVRWGTAFKLIVFMPMAISMLAAGIIFRLVYEQDPNQGVANAVVTSVHDAFVDSSVYPKARPNAQVSDLKASSGGSFTTTGTVHAGTPALLPLVGIAPNRLPGTPADAEEPSGSGVTGTVWLDFKLGGAAPRARSTRARRR
;
A
#
# COMPACT_ATOMS: atom_id res chain seq x y z
N MET A 1 -37.78 84.90 -69.99
CA MET A 1 -37.15 83.58 -69.84
C MET A 1 -36.10 83.70 -68.76
N SER A 2 -36.38 83.08 -67.61
CA SER A 2 -35.66 83.23 -66.36
C SER A 2 -34.41 82.36 -66.28
N SER A 3 -33.40 82.89 -65.60
CA SER A 3 -32.45 82.21 -64.69
C SER A 3 -31.58 81.06 -65.23
N SER A 4 -30.26 81.18 -65.06
CA SER A 4 -29.61 80.62 -63.87
C SER A 4 -28.09 80.58 -64.06
N VAL A 5 -27.40 81.48 -63.36
CA VAL A 5 -25.96 81.41 -63.15
C VAL A 5 -25.73 80.39 -62.04
N ALA A 6 -25.08 79.28 -62.35
CA ALA A 6 -24.73 78.24 -61.41
C ALA A 6 -23.65 78.75 -60.44
N LYS A 7 -24.04 78.86 -59.17
CA LYS A 7 -23.21 79.18 -58.01
C LYS A 7 -22.43 77.91 -57.63
N ALA A 8 -21.10 77.96 -57.76
CA ALA A 8 -20.22 76.89 -57.27
C ALA A 8 -20.33 76.81 -55.75
N GLU A 9 -20.80 75.66 -55.30
CA GLU A 9 -21.10 75.29 -53.92
C GLU A 9 -19.80 75.12 -53.12
N GLY A 10 -19.73 75.76 -51.95
CA GLY A 10 -18.60 75.67 -51.06
C GLY A 10 -18.38 74.23 -50.58
N ALA A 11 -17.12 73.80 -50.60
CA ALA A 11 -16.68 72.56 -49.99
C ALA A 11 -17.11 72.51 -48.52
N GLY A 12 -18.05 71.61 -48.22
CA GLY A 12 -18.59 71.40 -46.88
C GLY A 12 -17.49 71.02 -45.89
N ALA A 13 -17.47 71.71 -44.75
CA ALA A 13 -16.66 71.34 -43.60
C ALA A 13 -16.99 69.90 -43.15
N PRO A 14 -16.01 69.12 -42.66
CA PRO A 14 -16.28 67.79 -42.14
C PRO A 14 -17.26 67.87 -40.95
N PRO A 15 -18.14 66.86 -40.77
CA PRO A 15 -19.10 66.87 -39.68
C PRO A 15 -18.36 66.91 -38.33
N PRO A 16 -18.92 67.61 -37.31
CA PRO A 16 -18.31 67.66 -36.01
C PRO A 16 -18.23 66.23 -35.44
N VAL A 17 -17.02 65.78 -35.14
CA VAL A 17 -16.78 64.55 -34.40
C VAL A 17 -17.54 64.62 -33.08
N SER A 18 -18.56 63.78 -32.95
CA SER A 18 -19.36 63.67 -31.73
C SER A 18 -18.42 63.30 -30.58
N SER A 19 -18.23 64.26 -29.66
CA SER A 19 -17.46 64.04 -28.44
C SER A 19 -18.16 62.94 -27.64
N ALA A 20 -17.57 61.74 -27.62
CA ALA A 20 -18.05 60.63 -26.83
C ALA A 20 -18.09 61.05 -25.36
N ALA A 21 -19.30 61.08 -24.79
CA ALA A 21 -19.52 61.45 -23.39
C ALA A 21 -18.67 60.57 -22.45
N PRO A 22 -18.11 61.13 -21.36
CA PRO A 22 -17.28 60.37 -20.44
C PRO A 22 -18.15 59.29 -19.76
N ARG A 23 -17.85 58.01 -20.04
CA ARG A 23 -18.48 56.88 -19.34
C ARG A 23 -18.09 56.98 -17.86
N LYS A 24 -19.01 57.44 -17.00
CA LYS A 24 -18.83 57.45 -15.54
C LYS A 24 -18.44 56.05 -15.09
N SER A 25 -17.20 55.88 -14.62
CA SER A 25 -16.72 54.59 -14.14
C SER A 25 -17.46 54.23 -12.86
N VAL A 26 -18.34 53.22 -12.94
CA VAL A 26 -19.14 52.68 -11.83
C VAL A 26 -18.27 51.80 -10.92
N THR A 27 -17.06 52.22 -10.60
CA THR A 27 -16.07 51.36 -9.92
C THR A 27 -16.23 51.43 -8.40
N GLY A 28 -16.68 52.57 -7.85
CA GLY A 28 -16.82 52.79 -6.40
C GLY A 28 -17.99 52.04 -5.75
N THR A 29 -19.15 51.96 -6.41
CA THR A 29 -20.33 51.23 -5.89
C THR A 29 -20.18 49.71 -6.02
N ARG A 30 -19.32 49.24 -6.94
CA ARG A 30 -19.12 47.80 -7.19
C ARG A 30 -18.29 47.10 -6.12
N LEU A 31 -17.37 47.79 -5.44
CA LEU A 31 -16.53 47.15 -4.42
C LEU A 31 -17.35 46.72 -3.20
N TRP A 32 -18.26 47.58 -2.71
CA TRP A 32 -19.14 47.23 -1.58
C TRP A 32 -20.06 46.06 -1.89
N VAL A 33 -20.63 46.01 -3.09
CA VAL A 33 -21.44 44.87 -3.54
C VAL A 33 -20.56 43.61 -3.65
N ALA A 34 -19.36 43.70 -4.22
CA ALA A 34 -18.43 42.58 -4.28
C ALA A 34 -18.04 42.07 -2.88
N VAL A 35 -17.76 42.97 -1.94
CA VAL A 35 -17.47 42.63 -0.54
C VAL A 35 -18.68 41.96 0.11
N LEU A 36 -19.89 42.47 -0.07
CA LEU A 36 -21.10 41.87 0.50
C LEU A 36 -21.35 40.44 -0.03
N PHE A 37 -21.06 40.17 -1.30
CA PHE A 37 -21.14 38.83 -1.88
C PHE A 37 -19.97 37.91 -1.46
N LEU A 38 -18.77 38.45 -1.24
CA LEU A 38 -17.62 37.68 -0.74
C LEU A 38 -17.66 37.43 0.77
N LEU A 39 -18.35 38.28 1.53
CA LEU A 39 -18.33 38.29 2.99
C LEU A 39 -18.73 36.95 3.60
N PRO A 40 -19.79 36.25 3.16
CA PRO A 40 -20.13 34.93 3.70
C PRO A 40 -19.01 33.91 3.49
N ALA A 41 -18.40 33.89 2.30
CA ALA A 41 -17.29 32.99 2.00
C ALA A 41 -16.05 33.33 2.83
N LEU A 42 -15.73 34.61 3.01
CA LEU A 42 -14.61 35.07 3.83
C LEU A 42 -14.81 34.77 5.32
N VAL A 43 -16.04 34.92 5.82
CA VAL A 43 -16.38 34.57 7.21
C VAL A 43 -16.23 33.06 7.42
N LEU A 44 -16.74 32.24 6.51
CA LEU A 44 -16.58 30.78 6.60
C LEU A 44 -15.11 30.36 6.50
N LEU A 45 -14.34 30.91 5.55
CA LEU A 45 -12.91 30.65 5.42
C LEU A 45 -12.14 31.09 6.67
N GLY A 46 -12.47 32.27 7.17
CA GLY A 46 -11.90 32.84 8.39
C GLY A 46 -12.13 31.93 9.60
N ALA A 47 -13.37 31.50 9.80
CA ALA A 47 -13.76 30.69 10.96
C ALA A 47 -13.28 29.22 10.85
N LEU A 48 -13.32 28.61 9.66
CA LEU A 48 -13.04 27.18 9.49
C LEU A 48 -11.58 26.87 9.14
N VAL A 49 -10.84 27.84 8.58
CA VAL A 49 -9.46 27.61 8.13
C VAL A 49 -8.49 28.55 8.83
N VAL A 50 -8.72 29.86 8.76
CA VAL A 50 -7.76 30.84 9.29
C VAL A 50 -7.70 30.78 10.82
N TYR A 51 -8.85 30.68 11.50
CA TYR A 51 -8.93 30.57 12.95
C TYR A 51 -8.19 29.33 13.50
N PRO A 52 -8.44 28.08 13.05
CA PRO A 52 -7.70 26.94 13.58
C PRO A 52 -6.21 26.98 13.26
N ILE A 53 -5.80 27.56 12.13
CA ILE A 53 -4.37 27.78 11.82
C ILE A 53 -3.76 28.76 12.82
N GLY A 54 -4.37 29.92 13.00
CA GLY A 54 -3.89 30.94 13.95
C GLY A 54 -3.87 30.41 15.39
N TYR A 55 -4.91 29.67 15.77
CA TYR A 55 -4.97 29.00 17.07
C TYR A 55 -3.88 27.93 17.23
N SER A 56 -3.59 27.15 16.17
CA SER A 56 -2.50 26.15 16.19
C SER A 56 -1.13 26.80 16.33
N VAL A 57 -0.89 27.94 15.65
CA VAL A 57 0.35 28.72 15.78
C VAL A 57 0.47 29.35 17.16
N TRP A 58 -0.64 29.84 17.73
CA TRP A 58 -0.63 30.33 19.10
C TRP A 58 -0.33 29.18 20.09
N ARG A 59 -0.98 28.02 19.93
CA ARG A 59 -0.76 26.83 20.75
C ARG A 59 0.64 26.23 20.62
N SER A 60 1.29 26.35 19.46
CA SER A 60 2.65 25.81 19.28
C SER A 60 3.72 26.57 20.06
N LEU A 61 3.39 27.77 20.58
CA LEU A 61 4.26 28.53 21.49
C LEU A 61 4.12 28.11 22.96
N TYR A 62 3.18 27.21 23.27
CA TYR A 62 2.96 26.67 24.61
C TYR A 62 3.49 25.24 24.70
N ASP A 63 3.71 24.79 25.92
CA ASP A 63 4.08 23.41 26.23
C ASP A 63 2.96 22.42 25.81
N ALA A 64 3.27 21.12 25.75
CA ALA A 64 2.34 20.06 25.32
C ALA A 64 1.02 20.09 26.12
N ASP A 65 1.12 20.34 27.43
CA ASP A 65 -0.04 20.43 28.33
C ASP A 65 -0.74 21.80 28.28
N GLY A 66 -0.15 22.79 27.59
CA GLY A 66 -0.69 24.15 27.45
C GLY A 66 -0.61 25.01 28.71
N SER A 67 0.11 24.55 29.74
CA SER A 67 0.23 25.20 31.05
C SER A 67 1.30 26.30 31.08
N GLY A 68 2.33 26.19 30.24
CA GLY A 68 3.46 27.14 30.17
C GLY A 68 3.71 27.66 28.77
N PHE A 69 4.08 28.94 28.66
CA PHE A 69 4.56 29.53 27.41
C PHE A 69 6.05 29.22 27.24
N VAL A 70 6.39 28.43 26.22
CA VAL A 70 7.76 27.97 25.93
C VAL A 70 8.37 28.65 24.69
N GLY A 71 7.62 29.56 24.05
CA GLY A 71 8.08 30.34 22.90
C GLY A 71 8.48 29.43 21.73
N LEU A 72 9.73 29.53 21.28
CA LEU A 72 10.23 28.77 20.12
C LEU A 72 10.92 27.46 20.47
N GLN A 73 10.93 27.06 21.75
CA GLN A 73 11.64 25.86 22.20
C GLN A 73 11.18 24.58 21.47
N ASN A 74 9.86 24.42 21.29
CA ASN A 74 9.26 23.31 20.54
C ASN A 74 9.82 23.18 19.11
N TYR A 75 10.16 24.29 18.46
CA TYR A 75 10.72 24.27 17.11
C TYR A 75 12.19 23.81 17.11
N GLY A 76 12.94 24.13 18.15
CA GLY A 76 14.32 23.64 18.33
C GLY A 76 14.37 22.12 18.52
N GLU A 77 13.41 21.57 19.27
CA GLU A 77 13.34 20.13 19.58
C GLU A 77 13.17 19.26 18.33
N ILE A 78 12.44 19.77 17.31
CA ILE A 78 12.27 19.11 16.00
C ILE A 78 13.63 18.80 15.35
N PHE A 79 14.63 19.66 15.54
CA PHE A 79 15.95 19.50 14.94
C PHE A 79 16.92 18.65 15.79
N THR A 80 16.56 18.36 17.05
CA THR A 80 17.38 17.53 17.95
C THR A 80 16.86 16.11 18.08
N ASP A 81 15.56 15.89 17.91
CA ASP A 81 14.97 14.56 18.00
C ASP A 81 15.17 13.75 16.69
N SER A 82 15.95 12.67 16.81
CA SER A 82 16.21 11.71 15.73
C SER A 82 14.95 11.08 15.13
N ARG A 83 13.90 10.85 15.93
CA ARG A 83 12.65 10.24 15.44
C ARG A 83 11.89 11.22 14.58
N THR A 84 11.74 12.46 15.06
CA THR A 84 11.12 13.55 14.32
C THR A 84 11.87 13.84 13.02
N LEU A 85 13.20 13.94 13.04
CA LEU A 85 14.00 14.13 11.83
C LEU A 85 13.84 13.00 10.81
N THR A 86 13.75 11.75 11.28
CA THR A 86 13.52 10.59 10.41
C THR A 86 12.13 10.68 9.75
N ALA A 87 11.10 11.02 10.52
CA ALA A 87 9.75 11.20 9.99
C ALA A 87 9.68 12.34 8.96
N VAL A 88 10.30 13.49 9.26
CA VAL A 88 10.37 14.65 8.35
C VAL A 88 11.10 14.27 7.06
N ARG A 89 12.27 13.61 7.14
CA ARG A 89 13.02 13.16 5.96
C ARG A 89 12.21 12.20 5.10
N ASN A 90 11.58 11.20 5.71
CA ASN A 90 10.76 10.24 4.98
C ASN A 90 9.58 10.93 4.29
N THR A 91 8.94 11.88 4.97
CA THR A 91 7.82 12.66 4.41
C THR A 91 8.30 13.54 3.26
N ALA A 92 9.44 14.21 3.40
CA ALA A 92 10.03 15.03 2.34
C ALA A 92 10.40 14.19 1.10
N ILE A 93 10.98 13.01 1.30
CA ILE A 93 11.25 12.06 0.21
C ILE A 93 9.94 11.67 -0.47
N TRP A 94 8.91 11.31 0.29
CA TRP A 94 7.61 10.93 -0.27
C TRP A 94 6.94 12.06 -1.08
N VAL A 95 6.94 13.28 -0.54
CA VAL A 95 6.35 14.46 -1.19
C VAL A 95 7.08 14.83 -2.47
N ALA A 96 8.39 14.57 -2.58
CA ALA A 96 9.14 14.84 -3.80
C ALA A 96 9.05 13.67 -4.81
N VAL A 97 9.32 12.44 -4.36
CA VAL A 97 9.52 11.27 -5.21
C VAL A 97 8.19 10.75 -5.76
N ALA A 98 7.15 10.64 -4.93
CA ALA A 98 5.90 10.03 -5.38
C ALA A 98 5.20 10.88 -6.46
N PRO A 99 5.02 12.21 -6.30
CA PRO A 99 4.46 13.03 -7.38
C PRO A 99 5.36 13.05 -8.61
N ALA A 100 6.68 13.13 -8.46
CA ALA A 100 7.60 13.10 -9.61
C ALA A 100 7.44 11.82 -10.44
N ILE A 101 7.43 10.65 -9.80
CA ILE A 101 7.25 9.37 -10.48
C ILE A 101 5.88 9.30 -11.16
N VAL A 102 4.80 9.64 -10.45
CA VAL A 102 3.44 9.58 -11.00
C VAL A 102 3.27 10.56 -12.17
N THR A 103 3.84 11.76 -12.09
CA THR A 103 3.81 12.74 -13.19
C THR A 103 4.60 12.26 -14.40
N VAL A 104 5.82 11.74 -14.20
CA VAL A 104 6.63 11.21 -15.32
C VAL A 104 5.92 10.05 -16.01
N LEU A 105 5.41 9.08 -15.24
CA LEU A 105 4.66 7.96 -15.79
C LEU A 105 3.38 8.43 -16.49
N GLY A 106 2.63 9.35 -15.87
CA GLY A 106 1.43 9.94 -16.45
C GLY A 106 1.70 10.63 -17.78
N LEU A 107 2.81 11.36 -17.91
CA LEU A 107 3.24 12.00 -19.15
C LEU A 107 3.63 10.99 -20.22
N ILE A 108 4.41 9.96 -19.86
CA ILE A 108 4.78 8.87 -20.78
C ILE A 108 3.51 8.22 -21.34
N PHE A 109 2.57 7.86 -20.47
CA PHE A 109 1.30 7.27 -20.88
C PHE A 109 0.44 8.22 -21.71
N ALA A 110 0.39 9.50 -21.37
CA ALA A 110 -0.35 10.51 -22.13
C ALA A 110 0.13 10.58 -23.58
N VAL A 111 1.46 10.67 -23.79
CA VAL A 111 2.08 10.74 -25.11
C VAL A 111 1.89 9.43 -25.88
N LEU A 112 2.09 8.27 -25.23
CA LEU A 112 1.96 6.98 -25.88
C LEU A 112 0.51 6.72 -26.34
N THR A 113 -0.47 7.17 -25.55
CA THR A 113 -1.90 6.99 -25.82
C THR A 113 -2.39 7.87 -26.97
N GLU A 114 -1.72 8.99 -27.26
CA GLU A 114 -2.08 9.89 -28.37
C GLU A 114 -1.95 9.19 -29.74
N ARG A 115 -1.07 8.19 -29.85
CA ARG A 115 -0.88 7.39 -31.07
C ARG A 115 -1.82 6.20 -31.19
N VAL A 116 -2.65 5.91 -30.19
CA VAL A 116 -3.50 4.71 -30.12
C VAL A 116 -4.94 5.05 -30.48
N ARG A 117 -5.50 4.32 -31.46
CA ARG A 117 -6.87 4.54 -31.97
C ARG A 117 -7.98 4.31 -30.93
N TRP A 118 -7.65 3.64 -29.82
CA TRP A 118 -8.52 3.36 -28.67
C TRP A 118 -8.12 4.13 -27.40
N GLY A 119 -7.43 5.27 -27.54
CA GLY A 119 -6.87 6.00 -26.41
C GLY A 119 -7.88 6.44 -25.33
N THR A 120 -9.15 6.60 -25.69
CA THR A 120 -10.23 6.88 -24.72
C THR A 120 -10.45 5.72 -23.75
N ALA A 121 -10.46 4.47 -24.22
CA ALA A 121 -10.64 3.30 -23.35
C ALA A 121 -9.45 3.14 -22.38
N PHE A 122 -8.23 3.40 -22.85
CA PHE A 122 -7.04 3.38 -22.01
C PHE A 122 -7.10 4.44 -20.90
N LYS A 123 -7.46 5.69 -21.24
CA LYS A 123 -7.66 6.77 -20.26
C LYS A 123 -8.69 6.36 -19.20
N LEU A 124 -9.82 5.77 -19.62
CA LEU A 124 -10.85 5.31 -18.68
C LEU A 124 -10.33 4.27 -17.70
N ILE A 125 -9.54 3.29 -18.15
CA ILE A 125 -8.94 2.28 -17.26
C ILE A 125 -7.93 2.90 -16.29
N VAL A 126 -7.06 3.79 -16.78
CA VAL A 126 -6.05 4.47 -15.94
C VAL A 126 -6.69 5.41 -14.92
N PHE A 127 -7.82 6.03 -15.26
CA PHE A 127 -8.57 6.92 -14.37
C PHE A 127 -9.60 6.20 -13.49
N MET A 128 -9.97 4.95 -13.82
CA MET A 128 -10.92 4.15 -13.04
C MET A 128 -10.58 4.09 -11.54
N PRO A 129 -9.30 3.93 -11.11
CA PRO A 129 -8.96 3.89 -9.70
C PRO A 129 -9.28 5.17 -8.93
N MET A 130 -9.37 6.33 -9.60
CA MET A 130 -9.75 7.59 -8.94
C MET A 130 -11.20 7.56 -8.42
N ALA A 131 -12.04 6.68 -8.94
CA ALA A 131 -13.40 6.46 -8.45
C ALA A 131 -13.44 5.58 -7.18
N ILE A 132 -12.34 4.90 -6.84
CA ILE A 132 -12.26 4.04 -5.67
C ILE A 132 -12.01 4.92 -4.44
N SER A 133 -12.81 4.74 -3.39
CA SER A 133 -12.60 5.45 -2.13
C SER A 133 -11.32 4.99 -1.42
N MET A 134 -10.69 5.89 -0.66
CA MET A 134 -9.48 5.55 0.11
C MET A 134 -9.73 4.39 1.08
N LEU A 135 -10.94 4.31 1.65
CA LEU A 135 -11.34 3.21 2.51
C LEU A 135 -11.39 1.88 1.75
N ALA A 136 -12.02 1.85 0.57
CA ALA A 136 -12.09 0.65 -0.25
C ALA A 136 -10.70 0.20 -0.70
N ALA A 137 -9.85 1.13 -1.13
CA ALA A 137 -8.46 0.85 -1.44
C ALA A 137 -7.73 0.23 -0.23
N GLY A 138 -7.89 0.79 0.97
CA GLY A 138 -7.32 0.24 2.20
C GLY A 138 -7.78 -1.19 2.50
N ILE A 139 -9.06 -1.50 2.30
CA ILE A 139 -9.60 -2.85 2.47
C ILE A 139 -9.02 -3.80 1.41
N ILE A 140 -8.95 -3.39 0.15
CA ILE A 140 -8.36 -4.20 -0.94
C ILE A 140 -6.90 -4.52 -0.61
N PHE A 141 -6.09 -3.52 -0.23
CA PHE A 141 -4.70 -3.72 0.14
C PHE A 141 -4.58 -4.66 1.34
N ARG A 142 -5.42 -4.47 2.38
CA ARG A 142 -5.44 -5.38 3.52
C ARG A 142 -5.72 -6.82 3.10
N LEU A 143 -6.72 -7.05 2.25
CA LEU A 143 -7.07 -8.39 1.75
C LEU A 143 -5.96 -8.99 0.87
N VAL A 144 -5.31 -8.17 0.03
CA VAL A 144 -4.21 -8.59 -0.84
C VAL A 144 -2.98 -9.02 -0.01
N TYR A 145 -2.68 -8.28 1.05
CA TYR A 145 -1.53 -8.51 1.93
C TYR A 145 -1.89 -9.28 3.22
N GLU A 146 -3.09 -9.85 3.30
CA GLU A 146 -3.53 -10.64 4.45
C GLU A 146 -2.60 -11.85 4.60
N GLN A 147 -2.07 -12.06 5.80
CA GLN A 147 -0.97 -13.03 6.02
C GLN A 147 -1.42 -14.49 5.97
N ASP A 148 -2.72 -14.77 6.01
CA ASP A 148 -3.26 -16.13 5.87
C ASP A 148 -3.17 -16.58 4.40
N PRO A 149 -2.39 -17.64 4.06
CA PRO A 149 -2.25 -18.15 2.69
C PRO A 149 -3.56 -18.57 2.02
N ASN A 150 -4.60 -18.86 2.81
CA ASN A 150 -5.91 -19.26 2.29
C ASN A 150 -6.83 -18.07 1.96
N GLN A 151 -6.44 -16.85 2.32
CA GLN A 151 -7.25 -15.63 2.10
C GLN A 151 -6.49 -14.52 1.36
N GLY A 152 -5.15 -14.47 1.45
CA GLY A 152 -4.32 -13.48 0.77
C GLY A 152 -4.02 -13.84 -0.69
N VAL A 153 -4.54 -13.05 -1.64
CA VAL A 153 -4.35 -13.25 -3.08
C VAL A 153 -2.86 -13.22 -3.47
N ALA A 154 -2.07 -12.33 -2.87
CA ALA A 154 -0.65 -12.23 -3.19
C ALA A 154 0.14 -13.46 -2.74
N ASN A 155 -0.18 -14.01 -1.56
CA ASN A 155 0.48 -15.21 -1.04
C ASN A 155 0.04 -16.46 -1.83
N ALA A 156 -1.25 -16.57 -2.17
CA ALA A 156 -1.76 -17.64 -3.01
C ALA A 156 -1.07 -17.69 -4.39
N VAL A 157 -0.79 -16.54 -5.02
CA VAL A 157 -0.05 -16.46 -6.29
C VAL A 157 1.43 -16.85 -6.13
N VAL A 158 2.09 -16.43 -5.05
CA VAL A 158 3.49 -16.84 -4.78
C VAL A 158 3.58 -18.34 -4.50
N THR A 159 2.62 -18.90 -3.77
CA THR A 159 2.61 -20.33 -3.43
C THR A 159 2.26 -21.20 -4.64
N SER A 160 1.34 -20.77 -5.50
CA SER A 160 1.00 -21.51 -6.73
C SER A 160 2.14 -21.52 -7.75
N VAL A 161 2.88 -20.42 -7.88
CA VAL A 161 4.08 -20.39 -8.72
C VAL A 161 5.17 -21.26 -8.12
N HIS A 162 5.37 -21.23 -6.80
CA HIS A 162 6.35 -22.09 -6.13
C HIS A 162 6.01 -23.59 -6.28
N ASP A 163 4.75 -23.98 -6.09
CA ASP A 163 4.28 -25.36 -6.21
C ASP A 163 4.28 -25.86 -7.66
N ALA A 164 4.24 -24.96 -8.66
CA ALA A 164 4.42 -25.32 -10.06
C ALA A 164 5.87 -25.71 -10.42
N PHE A 165 6.85 -25.31 -9.60
CA PHE A 165 8.28 -25.60 -9.80
C PHE A 165 8.85 -26.58 -8.77
N VAL A 166 8.14 -26.87 -7.68
CA VAL A 166 8.56 -27.79 -6.62
C VAL A 166 7.34 -28.61 -6.19
N ASP A 167 7.35 -29.93 -6.48
CA ASP A 167 6.28 -30.85 -6.06
C ASP A 167 5.98 -30.67 -4.56
N SER A 168 4.72 -30.35 -4.25
CA SER A 168 4.27 -30.06 -2.90
C SER A 168 4.47 -31.30 -2.02
N SER A 169 5.46 -31.27 -1.14
CA SER A 169 5.63 -32.31 -0.13
C SER A 169 4.34 -32.45 0.71
N VAL A 170 3.99 -33.69 1.08
CA VAL A 170 2.80 -34.02 1.89
C VAL A 170 2.75 -33.19 3.20
N TYR A 171 3.92 -32.74 3.68
CA TYR A 171 4.08 -31.89 4.85
C TYR A 171 4.96 -30.65 4.57
N PRO A 172 4.42 -29.58 3.96
CA PRO A 172 5.20 -28.46 3.44
C PRO A 172 5.90 -27.59 4.51
N LYS A 173 5.49 -27.69 5.77
CA LYS A 173 6.13 -27.02 6.91
C LYS A 173 6.92 -27.96 7.82
N ALA A 174 7.04 -29.24 7.46
CA ALA A 174 7.83 -30.19 8.22
C ALA A 174 9.32 -29.89 8.02
N ARG A 175 10.03 -29.74 9.15
CA ARG A 175 11.48 -29.55 9.17
C ARG A 175 12.11 -30.42 10.25
N PRO A 176 13.35 -30.89 10.07
CA PRO A 176 14.07 -31.60 11.12
C PRO A 176 14.20 -30.72 12.37
N ASN A 177 14.02 -31.34 13.54
CA ASN A 177 14.27 -30.67 14.81
C ASN A 177 15.77 -30.43 14.99
N ALA A 178 16.23 -29.19 14.81
CA ALA A 178 17.65 -28.83 14.86
C ALA A 178 18.37 -29.22 16.18
N GLN A 179 17.62 -29.45 17.25
CA GLN A 179 18.15 -29.83 18.56
C GLN A 179 18.24 -31.36 18.77
N VAL A 180 17.55 -32.17 17.96
CA VAL A 180 17.38 -33.62 18.18
C VAL A 180 17.65 -34.46 16.92
N SER A 181 17.69 -33.85 15.74
CA SER A 181 17.79 -34.57 14.46
C SER A 181 19.21 -34.74 13.96
N ASP A 182 19.58 -35.98 13.63
CA ASP A 182 20.78 -36.33 12.85
C ASP A 182 20.53 -36.23 11.33
N LEU A 183 19.61 -35.35 10.91
CA LEU A 183 19.17 -35.20 9.52
C LEU A 183 19.76 -33.92 8.93
N LYS A 184 20.50 -34.07 7.83
CA LYS A 184 21.03 -32.95 7.05
C LYS A 184 20.18 -32.76 5.80
N ALA A 185 19.83 -31.51 5.49
CA ALA A 185 19.16 -31.18 4.24
C ALA A 185 20.08 -31.54 3.05
N SER A 186 19.52 -32.24 2.08
CA SER A 186 20.13 -32.59 0.79
C SER A 186 19.36 -31.89 -0.34
N SER A 187 19.92 -31.89 -1.55
CA SER A 187 19.36 -31.17 -2.70
C SER A 187 17.93 -31.63 -3.01
N GLY A 188 17.06 -30.68 -3.36
CA GLY A 188 15.68 -30.98 -3.80
C GLY A 188 14.69 -31.31 -2.69
N GLY A 189 14.91 -30.83 -1.45
CA GLY A 189 13.98 -31.05 -0.32
C GLY A 189 14.11 -32.43 0.34
N SER A 190 15.10 -33.22 -0.06
CA SER A 190 15.42 -34.50 0.58
C SER A 190 16.25 -34.32 1.85
N PHE A 191 16.17 -35.26 2.79
CA PHE A 191 16.99 -35.27 4.00
C PHE A 191 17.83 -36.55 4.05
N THR A 192 19.10 -36.41 4.45
CA THR A 192 20.02 -37.54 4.60
C THR A 192 20.40 -37.69 6.07
N THR A 193 20.33 -38.91 6.59
CA THR A 193 20.81 -39.24 7.93
C THR A 193 22.33 -39.18 7.97
N THR A 194 22.90 -38.49 8.96
CA THR A 194 24.36 -38.48 9.16
C THR A 194 24.88 -39.79 9.75
N GLY A 195 24.01 -40.63 10.31
CA GLY A 195 24.33 -41.97 10.80
C GLY A 195 23.97 -43.08 9.79
N THR A 196 24.71 -44.20 9.86
CA THR A 196 24.41 -45.42 9.09
C THR A 196 23.23 -46.14 9.73
N VAL A 197 22.17 -46.41 8.95
CA VAL A 197 21.00 -47.17 9.40
C VAL A 197 21.16 -48.64 9.01
N HIS A 198 20.91 -49.54 9.96
CA HIS A 198 20.96 -50.99 9.73
C HIS A 198 19.56 -51.58 9.54
N ALA A 199 19.46 -52.57 8.66
CA ALA A 199 18.22 -53.32 8.46
C ALA A 199 17.74 -53.94 9.79
N GLY A 200 16.44 -53.83 10.06
CA GLY A 200 15.82 -54.30 11.31
C GLY A 200 15.93 -53.35 12.51
N THR A 201 16.63 -52.22 12.39
CA THR A 201 16.66 -51.17 13.43
C THR A 201 15.75 -50.01 13.03
N PRO A 202 14.83 -49.56 13.91
CA PRO A 202 13.97 -48.41 13.61
C PRO A 202 14.80 -47.12 13.53
N ALA A 203 14.67 -46.39 12.42
CA ALA A 203 15.26 -45.07 12.24
C ALA A 203 14.26 -43.99 12.66
N LEU A 204 14.62 -43.18 13.66
CA LEU A 204 13.77 -42.08 14.12
C LEU A 204 14.03 -40.82 13.29
N LEU A 205 12.97 -40.25 12.73
CA LEU A 205 13.00 -39.01 11.96
C LEU A 205 12.28 -37.90 12.76
N PRO A 206 12.98 -37.17 13.64
CA PRO A 206 12.34 -36.15 14.46
C PRO A 206 12.03 -34.90 13.63
N LEU A 207 10.82 -34.85 13.08
CA LEU A 207 10.29 -33.71 12.32
C LEU A 207 9.39 -32.85 13.22
N VAL A 208 9.44 -31.53 13.01
CA VAL A 208 8.57 -30.54 13.68
C VAL A 208 7.88 -29.66 12.64
N GLY A 209 6.74 -29.05 13.00
CA GLY A 209 6.00 -28.14 12.11
C GLY A 209 4.89 -28.80 11.28
N ILE A 210 4.52 -30.04 11.59
CA ILE A 210 3.36 -30.71 11.01
C ILE A 210 2.09 -30.22 11.72
N ALA A 211 1.14 -29.69 10.96
CA ALA A 211 -0.10 -29.18 11.52
C ALA A 211 -1.03 -30.34 11.95
N PRO A 212 -1.63 -30.31 13.16
CA PRO A 212 -2.44 -31.42 13.68
C PRO A 212 -3.65 -31.78 12.79
N ASN A 213 -4.19 -30.80 12.06
CA ASN A 213 -5.31 -30.98 11.14
C ASN A 213 -4.93 -31.67 9.82
N ARG A 214 -3.64 -31.89 9.55
CA ARG A 214 -3.14 -32.63 8.37
C ARG A 214 -2.80 -34.09 8.69
N LEU A 215 -3.12 -34.54 9.91
CA LEU A 215 -2.90 -35.92 10.32
C LEU A 215 -4.13 -36.77 10.02
N PRO A 216 -3.97 -38.00 9.50
CA PRO A 216 -5.08 -38.93 9.41
C PRO A 216 -5.64 -39.17 10.83
N GLY A 217 -6.97 -39.07 10.96
CA GLY A 217 -7.65 -39.13 12.27
C GLY A 217 -7.67 -40.51 12.93
N THR A 218 -7.22 -41.56 12.23
CA THR A 218 -7.21 -42.94 12.72
C THR A 218 -5.77 -43.46 12.70
N PRO A 219 -5.20 -43.85 13.84
CA PRO A 219 -3.92 -44.57 13.88
C PRO A 219 -4.06 -45.89 13.12
N ALA A 220 -3.17 -46.13 12.16
CA ALA A 220 -3.05 -47.42 11.49
C ALA A 220 -1.80 -48.13 12.01
N ASP A 221 -1.91 -49.43 12.26
CA ASP A 221 -0.77 -50.25 12.66
C ASP A 221 0.24 -50.34 11.51
N ALA A 222 1.50 -50.46 11.90
CA ALA A 222 2.59 -50.58 10.95
C ALA A 222 2.50 -51.94 10.21
N GLU A 223 2.26 -51.92 8.90
CA GLU A 223 2.38 -53.12 8.04
C GLU A 223 3.82 -53.68 8.06
N GLU A 224 3.95 -55.00 8.20
CA GLU A 224 5.26 -55.66 8.14
C GLU A 224 5.84 -55.61 6.71
N PRO A 225 7.15 -55.38 6.56
CA PRO A 225 7.76 -55.23 5.24
C PRO A 225 7.70 -56.55 4.47
N SER A 226 7.02 -56.55 3.32
CA SER A 226 7.01 -57.67 2.37
C SER A 226 7.78 -57.29 1.09
N GLY A 227 9.01 -57.79 0.96
CA GLY A 227 9.82 -57.62 -0.25
C GLY A 227 11.34 -57.64 -0.02
N SER A 228 12.11 -57.80 -1.10
CA SER A 228 13.59 -57.78 -1.11
C SER A 228 14.20 -56.38 -1.27
N GLY A 229 13.38 -55.32 -1.17
CA GLY A 229 13.81 -53.92 -1.21
C GLY A 229 13.90 -53.30 0.19
N VAL A 230 14.34 -52.04 0.26
CA VAL A 230 14.20 -51.22 1.48
C VAL A 230 12.72 -50.83 1.61
N THR A 231 11.92 -51.74 2.14
CA THR A 231 10.51 -51.51 2.47
C THR A 231 10.46 -51.23 3.97
N GLY A 232 9.98 -50.05 4.35
CA GLY A 232 9.95 -49.61 5.74
C GLY A 232 8.62 -48.98 6.08
N THR A 233 8.11 -49.28 7.26
CA THR A 233 6.87 -48.70 7.75
C THR A 233 7.16 -47.40 8.46
N VAL A 234 6.59 -46.31 7.96
CA VAL A 234 6.72 -45.00 8.60
C VAL A 234 5.49 -44.79 9.46
N TRP A 235 5.67 -44.88 10.78
CA TRP A 235 4.65 -44.42 11.73
C TRP A 235 5.02 -43.03 12.21
N LEU A 236 4.02 -42.16 12.31
CA LEU A 236 4.21 -40.79 12.75
C LEU A 236 3.68 -40.68 14.20
N ASP A 237 4.60 -40.62 15.16
CA ASP A 237 4.26 -40.40 16.57
C ASP A 237 4.31 -38.90 16.88
N PHE A 238 3.14 -38.30 17.13
CA PHE A 238 3.00 -36.87 17.39
C PHE A 238 2.72 -36.60 18.85
N LYS A 239 3.55 -35.75 19.46
CA LYS A 239 3.26 -35.14 20.76
C LYS A 239 2.88 -33.68 20.55
N LEU A 240 1.71 -33.26 21.04
CA LEU A 240 1.32 -31.86 21.04
C LEU A 240 2.36 -31.06 21.85
N GLY A 241 2.95 -30.04 21.24
CA GLY A 241 4.18 -29.41 21.72
C GLY A 241 4.10 -28.86 23.14
N GLY A 242 4.85 -29.50 24.04
CA GLY A 242 5.26 -29.01 25.35
C GLY A 242 6.52 -29.77 25.75
N ALA A 243 7.62 -29.04 26.00
CA ALA A 243 8.95 -29.57 26.25
C ALA A 243 8.93 -30.67 27.34
N ALA A 244 9.27 -31.90 26.97
CA ALA A 244 9.56 -32.96 27.92
C ALA A 244 10.67 -33.87 27.36
N PRO A 245 11.63 -34.29 28.20
CA PRO A 245 12.83 -35.00 27.77
C PRO A 245 12.49 -36.42 27.27
N ARG A 246 13.36 -36.92 26.38
CA ARG A 246 13.37 -38.25 25.73
C ARG A 246 12.40 -39.26 26.36
N ALA A 247 11.24 -39.45 25.75
CA ALA A 247 10.41 -40.60 26.03
C ALA A 247 11.14 -41.83 25.48
N ARG A 248 11.62 -42.70 26.39
CA ARG A 248 11.94 -44.08 26.02
C ARG A 248 10.68 -44.68 25.42
N SER A 249 10.82 -45.26 24.23
CA SER A 249 9.82 -46.13 23.63
C SER A 249 9.57 -47.31 24.57
N THR A 250 8.62 -47.18 25.49
CA THR A 250 8.10 -48.32 26.22
C THR A 250 7.23 -49.08 25.24
N ARG A 251 7.80 -50.18 24.70
CA ARG A 251 7.05 -51.19 23.95
C ARG A 251 5.86 -51.65 24.79
N ALA A 252 4.68 -51.13 24.52
CA ALA A 252 3.44 -51.73 24.98
C ALA A 252 3.12 -52.90 24.05
N ARG A 253 3.72 -54.05 24.35
CA ARG A 253 3.32 -55.33 23.77
C ARG A 253 2.00 -55.72 24.45
N ARG A 254 0.86 -55.44 23.83
CA ARG A 254 -0.37 -56.19 24.13
C ARG A 254 -0.47 -57.34 23.12
N ARG A 255 -0.75 -58.52 23.68
CA ARG A 255 -0.86 -59.81 22.99
C ARG A 255 -1.93 -59.80 21.93
#